data_AF-A0A0Q8PUV2-F1
#
_entry.id   AF-A0A0Q8PUV2-F1
#
_cell.length_a   1.000
_cell.length_b   1.000
_cell.length_c   1.000
_cell.angle_alpha   90.00
_cell.angle_beta   90.00
_cell.angle_gamma   90.00
#
_symmetry.space_group_name_H-M   'P 1'
#
loop_
_entity.id
_entity.type
_entity.pdbx_description
1 polymer ?
#
loop_
_entity_poly.entity_id
_entity_poly.type
_entity_poly.pdbx_seq_one_letter_code
_entity_poly.pdbx_strand_id
1 'polypeptide(L)'
;MSGPGRREVYLDKARPAAYKAAVALAEQAGAAAEDAGIERRLVELLNLRISQINGCAYCLDLHHRLAIEAGESERRIAVLPAWAETALFAEHERAALQLAESITRLPEPDERRYAEDEARAVLGDEAHAAVAWIAITMNAFNRISITSHHPVR
;
A
#
# COMPACT_ATOMS: atom_id res chain seq x y z
N MET A 1 -18.51 23.62 19.98
CA MET A 1 -18.85 22.81 21.17
C MET A 1 -17.95 21.59 21.16
N SER A 2 -16.87 21.61 21.94
CA SER A 2 -15.98 20.46 22.09
C SER A 2 -16.68 19.44 22.99
N GLY A 3 -17.19 18.36 22.39
CA GLY A 3 -17.74 17.23 23.15
C GLY A 3 -16.69 16.62 24.08
N PRO A 4 -17.09 15.77 25.05
CA PRO A 4 -16.15 15.12 25.96
C PRO A 4 -15.08 14.42 25.13
N GLY A 5 -13.81 14.78 25.37
CA GLY A 5 -12.67 14.33 24.57
C GLY A 5 -12.69 12.82 24.42
N ARG A 6 -12.98 12.35 23.20
CA ARG A 6 -13.04 10.92 22.90
C ARG A 6 -11.66 10.36 23.17
N ARG A 7 -11.52 9.49 24.19
CA ARG A 7 -10.25 8.81 24.45
C ARG A 7 -10.00 7.84 23.30
N GLU A 8 -9.04 8.16 22.45
CA GLU A 8 -8.69 7.30 21.33
C GLU A 8 -8.11 5.98 21.84
N VAL A 9 -8.54 4.89 21.20
CA VAL A 9 -8.01 3.55 21.47
C VAL A 9 -7.00 3.25 20.37
N TYR A 10 -5.72 3.42 20.71
CA TYR A 10 -4.62 3.03 19.82
C TYR A 10 -4.50 1.50 19.81
N LEU A 11 -4.84 0.86 18.68
CA LEU A 11 -4.90 -0.60 18.59
C LEU A 11 -3.53 -1.25 18.85
N ASP A 12 -2.46 -0.59 18.41
CA ASP A 12 -1.07 -0.99 18.66
C ASP A 12 -0.70 -0.96 20.16
N LYS A 13 -1.25 0.00 20.92
CA LYS A 13 -1.04 0.08 22.38
C LYS A 13 -1.97 -0.81 23.17
N ALA A 14 -3.22 -0.94 22.73
CA ALA A 14 -4.21 -1.76 23.41
C ALA A 14 -3.93 -3.26 23.27
N ARG A 15 -3.40 -3.69 22.11
CA ARG A 15 -3.07 -5.09 21.79
C ARG A 15 -1.70 -5.20 21.10
N PRO A 16 -0.59 -5.00 21.82
CA PRO A 16 0.75 -4.95 21.22
C PRO A 16 1.19 -6.25 20.55
N ALA A 17 0.75 -7.42 21.05
CA ALA A 17 1.06 -8.70 20.42
C ALA A 17 0.41 -8.86 19.03
N ALA A 18 -0.84 -8.39 18.88
CA ALA A 18 -1.54 -8.42 17.60
C ALA A 18 -0.88 -7.46 16.59
N TYR A 19 -0.48 -6.27 17.04
CA TYR A 19 0.26 -5.32 16.22
C TYR A 19 1.62 -5.86 15.80
N LYS A 20 2.37 -6.49 16.71
CA LYS A 20 3.66 -7.13 16.39
C LYS A 20 3.51 -8.23 15.33
N ALA A 21 2.44 -9.02 15.39
CA ALA A 21 2.15 -10.03 14.37
C ALA A 21 1.85 -9.39 13.00
N ALA A 22 1.12 -8.27 12.98
CA ALA A 22 0.87 -7.52 11.75
C ALA A 22 2.17 -6.94 11.15
N VAL A 23 3.08 -6.43 12.00
CA VAL A 23 4.41 -5.95 11.56
C VAL A 23 5.22 -7.10 10.98
N ALA A 24 5.28 -8.26 11.65
CA ALA A 24 6.00 -9.42 11.13
C ALA A 24 5.45 -9.87 9.76
N LEU A 25 4.14 -9.81 9.55
CA LEU A 25 3.54 -10.10 8.25
C LEU A 25 3.97 -9.09 7.17
N ALA A 26 4.02 -7.79 7.50
CA ALA A 26 4.50 -6.78 6.56
C ALA A 26 6.00 -6.92 6.25
N GLU A 27 6.82 -7.30 7.23
CA GLU A 27 8.24 -7.61 7.01
C GLU A 27 8.41 -8.78 6.05
N GLN A 28 7.61 -9.85 6.20
CA GLN A 28 7.63 -10.98 5.26
C GLN A 28 7.14 -10.60 3.86
N ALA A 29 6.12 -9.75 3.74
CA ALA A 29 5.68 -9.23 2.44
C ALA A 29 6.77 -8.39 1.76
N GLY A 30 7.52 -7.59 2.54
CA GLY A 30 8.67 -6.85 2.04
C GLY A 30 9.82 -7.74 1.59
N ALA A 31 10.15 -8.78 2.36
CA ALA A 31 11.17 -9.77 1.97
C ALA A 31 10.79 -10.51 0.69
N ALA A 32 9.54 -10.95 0.56
CA ALA A 32 9.04 -11.59 -0.66
C ALA A 32 9.13 -10.66 -1.88
N ALA A 33 8.94 -9.35 -1.69
CA ALA A 33 9.12 -8.36 -2.75
C ALA A 33 10.59 -8.26 -3.19
N GLU A 34 11.53 -8.21 -2.24
CA GLU A 34 12.96 -8.21 -2.51
C GLU A 34 13.39 -9.49 -3.25
N ASP A 35 12.96 -10.65 -2.78
CA ASP A 35 13.23 -11.95 -3.41
C ASP A 35 12.68 -12.03 -4.84
N ALA A 36 11.53 -11.39 -5.10
CA ALA A 36 10.91 -11.28 -6.42
C ALA A 36 11.50 -10.17 -7.31
N GLY A 37 12.54 -9.47 -6.85
CA GLY A 37 13.20 -8.40 -7.61
C GLY A 37 12.41 -7.08 -7.67
N ILE A 38 11.44 -6.88 -6.78
CA ILE A 38 10.68 -5.63 -6.67
C ILE A 38 11.48 -4.62 -5.86
N GLU A 39 11.87 -3.53 -6.51
CA GLU A 39 12.63 -2.45 -5.86
C GLU A 39 11.85 -1.82 -4.71
N ARG A 40 12.57 -1.45 -3.64
CA ARG A 40 12.00 -0.73 -2.48
C ARG A 40 11.18 0.50 -2.89
N ARG A 41 11.63 1.23 -3.91
CA ARG A 41 10.92 2.38 -4.50
C ARG A 41 9.51 2.02 -4.95
N LEU A 42 9.34 0.89 -5.65
CA LEU A 42 8.04 0.44 -6.12
C LEU A 42 7.16 0.00 -4.94
N VAL A 43 7.71 -0.71 -3.95
CA VAL A 43 6.97 -1.08 -2.72
C VAL A 43 6.36 0.16 -2.05
N GLU A 44 7.15 1.22 -1.88
CA GLU A 44 6.68 2.46 -1.26
C GLU A 44 5.68 3.23 -2.12
N LEU A 45 5.84 3.21 -3.45
CA LEU A 45 4.86 3.76 -4.37
C LEU A 45 3.50 3.04 -4.28
N LEU A 46 3.50 1.71 -4.17
CA LEU A 46 2.28 0.91 -3.98
C LEU A 46 1.62 1.24 -2.63
N ASN A 47 2.41 1.25 -1.54
CA ASN A 47 1.94 1.61 -0.21
C ASN A 47 1.29 2.99 -0.17
N LEU A 48 1.91 3.96 -0.84
CA LEU A 48 1.38 5.31 -0.99
C LEU A 48 0.07 5.30 -1.76
N ARG A 49 -0.01 4.60 -2.90
CA ARG A 49 -1.23 4.55 -3.72
C ARG A 49 -2.40 3.91 -2.99
N ILE A 50 -2.17 2.79 -2.30
CA ILE A 50 -3.18 2.11 -1.49
C ILE A 50 -3.68 3.04 -0.37
N SER A 51 -2.75 3.74 0.29
CA SER A 51 -3.07 4.71 1.33
C SER A 51 -3.85 5.92 0.81
N GLN A 52 -3.62 6.37 -0.44
CA GLN A 52 -4.41 7.41 -1.10
C GLN A 52 -5.86 6.95 -1.32
N ILE A 53 -6.07 5.70 -1.75
CA ILE A 53 -7.40 5.14 -1.97
C ILE A 53 -8.16 5.00 -0.64
N ASN A 54 -7.48 4.52 0.40
CA ASN A 54 -8.10 4.30 1.72
C ASN A 54 -8.22 5.56 2.58
N GLY A 55 -7.53 6.65 2.24
CA GLY A 55 -7.54 7.89 3.00
C GLY A 55 -6.79 7.82 4.34
N CYS A 56 -5.72 7.03 4.45
CA CYS A 56 -4.93 6.94 5.69
C CYS A 56 -3.88 8.07 5.76
N ALA A 57 -4.19 9.19 6.42
CA ALA A 57 -3.28 10.34 6.54
C ALA A 57 -1.90 9.99 7.13
N TYR A 58 -1.85 9.23 8.22
CA TYR A 58 -0.58 8.79 8.82
C TYR A 58 0.25 7.92 7.86
N CYS A 59 -0.41 7.02 7.15
CA CYS A 59 0.27 6.13 6.20
C CYS A 59 0.78 6.91 4.99
N LEU A 60 0.04 7.94 4.53
CA LEU A 60 0.48 8.84 3.47
C LEU A 60 1.75 9.61 3.87
N ASP A 61 1.79 10.18 5.08
CA ASP A 61 2.96 10.88 5.60
C ASP A 61 4.19 9.95 5.70
N LEU A 62 4.00 8.77 6.27
CA LEU A 62 5.07 7.78 6.42
C LEU A 62 5.62 7.31 5.06
N HIS A 63 4.74 6.84 4.16
CA HIS A 63 5.15 6.26 2.90
C HIS A 63 5.58 7.30 1.86
N HIS A 64 5.19 8.58 2.00
CA HIS A 64 5.78 9.67 1.23
C HIS A 64 7.28 9.79 1.54
N ARG A 65 7.65 9.96 2.83
CA ARG A 65 9.07 10.06 3.21
C ARG A 65 9.86 8.84 2.79
N LEU A 66 9.34 7.63 3.04
CA LEU A 66 10.02 6.39 2.67
C LEU A 66 10.19 6.25 1.15
N ALA A 67 9.22 6.69 0.34
CA ALA A 67 9.36 6.71 -1.12
C ALA A 67 10.46 7.68 -1.57
N ILE A 68 10.53 8.88 -0.98
CA ILE A 68 11.60 9.85 -1.27
C ILE A 68 12.96 9.29 -0.86
N GLU A 69 13.07 8.69 0.33
CA GLU A 69 14.30 8.03 0.82
C GLU A 69 14.72 6.88 -0.10
N ALA A 70 13.77 6.18 -0.72
CA ALA A 70 14.00 5.11 -1.69
C ALA A 70 14.29 5.61 -3.13
N GLY A 71 14.38 6.92 -3.36
CA GLY A 71 14.72 7.51 -4.65
C GLY A 71 13.54 7.73 -5.60
N GLU A 72 12.31 7.75 -5.10
CA GLU A 72 11.16 8.21 -5.87
C GLU A 72 11.18 9.73 -6.08
N SER A 73 10.54 10.20 -7.16
CA SER A 73 10.44 11.62 -7.47
C SER A 73 9.13 12.22 -7.00
N GLU A 74 9.18 13.45 -6.48
CA GLU A 74 7.99 14.25 -6.15
C GLU A 74 7.02 14.37 -7.34
N ARG A 75 7.55 14.46 -8.56
CA ARG A 75 6.75 14.50 -9.79
C ARG A 75 5.89 13.25 -9.95
N ARG A 76 6.48 12.07 -9.79
CA ARG A 76 5.75 10.79 -9.92
C ARG A 76 4.77 10.60 -8.78
N ILE A 77 5.14 10.97 -7.55
CA ILE A 77 4.22 10.95 -6.40
C ILE A 77 3.00 11.84 -6.64
N ALA A 78 3.21 13.07 -7.14
CA ALA A 78 2.12 14.02 -7.37
C ALA A 78 1.11 13.52 -8.41
N VAL A 79 1.56 12.80 -9.44
CA VAL A 79 0.67 12.24 -10.49
C VAL A 79 0.20 10.82 -10.19
N LEU A 80 0.67 10.19 -9.12
CA LEU A 80 0.34 8.81 -8.76
C LEU A 80 -1.17 8.53 -8.72
N PRO A 81 -2.05 9.43 -8.23
CA PRO A 81 -3.50 9.18 -8.30
C PRO A 81 -4.07 9.01 -9.71
N ALA A 82 -3.37 9.53 -10.71
CA ALA A 82 -3.72 9.50 -12.13
C ALA A 82 -2.68 8.71 -12.95
N TRP A 83 -1.98 7.74 -12.35
CA TRP A 83 -0.87 7.01 -12.97
C TRP A 83 -1.21 6.41 -14.34
N ALA A 84 -2.45 5.95 -14.52
CA ALA A 84 -2.93 5.32 -15.75
C ALA A 84 -2.87 6.27 -16.96
N GLU A 85 -3.04 7.57 -16.73
CA GLU A 85 -3.10 8.64 -17.74
C GLU A 85 -1.73 9.24 -18.06
N THR A 86 -0.64 8.64 -17.59
CA THR A 86 0.72 9.13 -17.84
C THR A 86 1.66 8.03 -18.32
N ALA A 87 2.72 8.42 -19.04
CA ALA A 87 3.81 7.52 -19.42
C ALA A 87 4.96 7.49 -18.40
N LEU A 88 4.76 8.04 -17.20
CA LEU A 88 5.83 8.18 -16.20
C LEU A 88 6.15 6.87 -15.48
N PHE A 89 5.28 5.86 -15.59
CA PHE A 89 5.40 4.56 -14.93
C PHE A 89 5.68 3.46 -15.96
N ALA A 90 6.68 2.63 -15.69
CA ALA A 90 7.04 1.51 -16.55
C ALA A 90 5.95 0.41 -16.53
N GLU A 91 5.99 -0.49 -17.51
CA GLU A 91 4.98 -1.55 -17.68
C GLU A 91 4.79 -2.41 -16.42
N HIS A 92 5.89 -2.87 -15.80
CA HIS A 92 5.83 -3.64 -14.56
C HIS A 92 5.27 -2.83 -13.38
N GLU A 93 5.57 -1.53 -13.29
CA GLU A 93 5.00 -0.66 -12.25
C GLU A 93 3.48 -0.49 -12.44
N ARG A 94 3.04 -0.34 -13.70
CA ARG A 94 1.61 -0.23 -14.04
C ARG A 94 0.84 -1.50 -13.71
N ALA A 95 1.40 -2.67 -14.03
CA ALA A 95 0.84 -3.96 -13.65
C ALA A 95 0.72 -4.11 -12.11
N ALA A 96 1.76 -3.73 -11.37
CA ALA A 96 1.74 -3.75 -9.92
C ALA A 96 0.71 -2.77 -9.32
N LEU A 97 0.63 -1.55 -9.86
CA LEU A 97 -0.37 -0.55 -9.45
C LEU A 97 -1.79 -1.03 -9.73
N GLN A 98 -2.06 -1.60 -10.91
CA GLN A 98 -3.36 -2.15 -11.26
C GLN A 98 -3.79 -3.26 -10.31
N LEU A 99 -2.89 -4.20 -10.02
CA LEU A 99 -3.15 -5.28 -9.05
C LEU A 99 -3.42 -4.74 -7.65
N ALA A 100 -2.58 -3.81 -7.17
CA ALA A 100 -2.76 -3.18 -5.87
C ALA A 100 -4.08 -2.40 -5.75
N GLU A 101 -4.49 -1.68 -6.79
CA GLU A 101 -5.80 -1.00 -6.83
C GLU A 101 -6.96 -2.00 -6.81
N SER A 102 -6.88 -3.08 -7.61
CA SER A 102 -7.89 -4.15 -7.64
C SER A 102 -8.07 -4.80 -6.28
N ILE A 103 -6.97 -5.17 -5.60
CA ILE A 103 -7.00 -5.77 -4.26
C ILE A 103 -7.55 -4.79 -3.21
N THR A 104 -7.26 -3.49 -3.36
CA THR A 104 -7.72 -2.47 -2.42
C THR A 104 -9.22 -2.18 -2.57
N ARG A 105 -9.70 -2.07 -3.82
CA ARG A 105 -11.09 -1.69 -4.13
C ARG A 105 -12.04 -2.88 -4.11
N LEU A 106 -11.53 -4.09 -4.36
CA LEU A 106 -12.29 -5.33 -4.51
C LEU A 106 -13.48 -5.18 -5.49
N PRO A 107 -13.23 -4.88 -6.78
CA PRO A 107 -14.29 -4.71 -7.76
C PRO A 107 -15.05 -6.02 -8.04
N GLU A 108 -15.96 -5.98 -9.01
CA GLU A 108 -16.71 -7.17 -9.45
C GLU A 108 -15.77 -8.31 -9.87
N PRO A 109 -16.19 -9.58 -9.72
CA PRO A 109 -15.31 -10.74 -9.95
C PRO A 109 -14.60 -10.78 -11.30
N ASP A 110 -15.25 -10.35 -12.38
CA ASP A 110 -14.65 -10.35 -13.72
C ASP A 110 -13.56 -9.28 -13.87
N GLU A 111 -13.78 -8.08 -13.34
CA GLU A 111 -12.78 -7.00 -13.35
C GLU A 111 -11.57 -7.36 -12.48
N ARG A 112 -11.80 -8.00 -11.34
CA ARG A 112 -10.73 -8.49 -10.47
C ARG A 112 -9.88 -9.55 -11.18
N ARG A 113 -10.51 -10.57 -11.79
CA ARG A 113 -9.80 -11.60 -12.56
C ARG A 113 -8.99 -11.00 -13.70
N TYR A 114 -9.57 -10.07 -14.45
CA TYR A 114 -8.86 -9.38 -15.52
C TYR A 114 -7.61 -8.65 -15.00
N ALA A 115 -7.71 -7.88 -13.91
CA ALA A 115 -6.56 -7.21 -13.31
C ALA A 115 -5.50 -8.20 -12.78
N GLU A 116 -5.93 -9.33 -12.21
CA GLU A 116 -5.03 -10.38 -11.73
C GLU A 116 -4.27 -11.04 -12.89
N ASP A 117 -4.98 -11.41 -13.96
CA ASP A 117 -4.40 -12.06 -15.15
C ASP A 117 -3.43 -11.13 -15.90
N GLU A 118 -3.80 -9.87 -16.13
CA GLU A 118 -2.95 -8.87 -16.79
C GLU A 118 -1.68 -8.60 -15.97
N ALA A 119 -1.82 -8.44 -14.64
CA ALA A 119 -0.66 -8.21 -13.78
C ALA A 119 0.25 -9.44 -13.76
N ARG A 120 -0.32 -10.64 -13.69
CA ARG A 120 0.44 -11.90 -13.71
C ARG A 120 1.20 -12.08 -15.02
N ALA A 121 0.62 -11.70 -16.16
CA ALA A 121 1.27 -11.80 -17.47
C ALA A 121 2.56 -10.97 -17.56
N VAL A 122 2.60 -9.80 -16.89
CA VAL A 122 3.76 -8.90 -16.88
C VAL A 122 4.76 -9.25 -15.77
N LEU A 123 4.26 -9.55 -14.57
CA LEU A 123 5.08 -9.72 -13.37
C LEU A 123 5.61 -11.15 -13.19
N GLY A 124 4.90 -12.15 -13.70
CA GLY A 124 5.08 -13.55 -13.31
C GLY A 124 4.55 -13.84 -11.90
N ASP A 125 4.61 -15.12 -11.50
CA ASP A 125 3.90 -15.62 -10.32
C ASP A 125 4.46 -15.07 -9.00
N GLU A 126 5.78 -15.04 -8.83
CA GLU A 126 6.43 -14.60 -7.59
C GLU A 126 6.20 -13.10 -7.31
N ALA A 127 6.44 -12.25 -8.31
CA ALA A 127 6.24 -10.80 -8.15
C ALA A 127 4.75 -10.45 -8.04
N HIS A 128 3.85 -11.17 -8.73
CA HIS A 128 2.41 -11.02 -8.53
C HIS A 128 2.02 -11.33 -7.07
N ALA A 129 2.47 -12.46 -6.53
CA ALA A 129 2.19 -12.85 -5.15
C ALA A 129 2.75 -11.83 -4.14
N ALA A 130 3.97 -11.33 -4.37
CA ALA A 130 4.57 -10.31 -3.53
C ALA A 130 3.78 -8.99 -3.54
N VAL A 131 3.37 -8.49 -4.71
CA VAL A 131 2.52 -7.30 -4.82
C VAL A 131 1.19 -7.51 -4.09
N ALA A 132 0.58 -8.69 -4.22
CA ALA A 132 -0.66 -9.00 -3.52
C ALA A 132 -0.48 -8.97 -1.98
N TRP A 133 0.61 -9.53 -1.46
CA TRP A 133 0.92 -9.47 -0.03
C TRP A 133 1.22 -8.05 0.46
N ILE A 134 1.92 -7.22 -0.32
CA ILE A 134 2.08 -5.78 -0.04
C ILE A 134 0.71 -5.11 0.04
N ALA A 135 -0.16 -5.35 -0.95
CA ALA A 135 -1.48 -4.75 -0.99
C ALA A 135 -2.36 -5.13 0.21
N ILE A 136 -2.37 -6.42 0.58
CA ILE A 136 -3.11 -6.94 1.74
C ILE A 136 -2.60 -6.32 3.04
N THR A 137 -1.28 -6.32 3.25
CA THR A 137 -0.66 -5.80 4.47
C THR A 137 -0.87 -4.30 4.61
N MET A 138 -0.67 -3.52 3.55
CA MET A 138 -0.93 -2.09 3.58
C MET A 138 -2.42 -1.79 3.86
N ASN A 139 -3.35 -2.55 3.28
CA ASN A 139 -4.77 -2.44 3.59
C ASN A 139 -5.07 -2.70 5.09
N ALA A 140 -4.38 -3.66 5.71
CA ALA A 140 -4.49 -3.91 7.14
C ALA A 140 -3.94 -2.73 7.97
N PHE A 141 -2.76 -2.21 7.63
CA PHE A 141 -2.15 -1.07 8.34
C PHE A 141 -2.94 0.23 8.18
N ASN A 142 -3.53 0.48 7.01
CA ASN A 142 -4.46 1.60 6.82
C ASN A 142 -5.63 1.51 7.79
N ARG A 143 -6.25 0.33 7.94
CA ARG A 143 -7.37 0.09 8.89
C ARG A 143 -6.93 0.26 10.34
N ILE A 144 -5.78 -0.30 10.72
CA ILE A 144 -5.21 -0.12 12.06
C ILE A 144 -5.06 1.36 12.36
N SER A 145 -4.50 2.11 11.43
CA SER A 145 -4.16 3.51 11.65
C SER A 145 -5.38 4.43 11.66
N ILE A 146 -6.29 4.26 10.71
CA ILE A 146 -7.55 5.03 10.63
C ILE A 146 -8.40 4.80 11.88
N THR A 147 -8.58 3.55 12.31
CA THR A 147 -9.38 3.23 13.52
C THR A 147 -8.69 3.66 14.81
N SER A 148 -7.35 3.77 14.81
CA SER A 148 -6.57 4.30 15.94
C SER A 148 -6.44 5.82 15.92
N HIS A 149 -6.93 6.50 14.88
CA HIS A 149 -6.83 7.95 14.70
C HIS A 149 -5.39 8.49 14.85
N HIS A 150 -4.39 7.74 14.35
CA HIS A 150 -3.00 8.18 14.46
C HIS A 150 -2.82 9.57 13.84
N PRO A 151 -2.26 10.54 14.59
CA PRO A 151 -2.18 11.92 14.14
C PRO A 151 -1.01 12.11 13.18
N VAL A 152 -1.16 13.08 12.28
CA VAL A 152 -0.07 13.73 11.53
C VAL A 152 0.07 15.14 12.13
N ARG A 153 1.26 15.52 12.59
CA ARG A 153 1.52 16.80 13.28
C ARG A 153 2.79 17.45 12.79
#